data_AF-A0A0F5PAA1-F1
#
_entry.id   AF-A0A0F5PAA1-F1
#
_cell.length_a   1.000
_cell.length_b   1.000
_cell.length_c   1.000
_cell.angle_alpha   90.00
_cell.angle_beta   90.00
_cell.angle_gamma   90.00
#
_symmetry.space_group_name_H-M   'P 1'
#
loop_
_entity.id
_entity.type
_entity.pdbx_description
1 polymer ?
#
loop_
_entity_poly.entity_id
_entity_poly.type
_entity_poly.pdbx_seq_one_letter_code
_entity_poly.pdbx_strand_id
1 'polypeptide(L)'
;MIMIRPRHVAALLALSVLAACADTRSGYPSLAPRPVERAVMQADPAPAAAPAVPAPLPASADIAQIVARAQAADAAFRAAVEKARPLILASRTAPEGSEAWVAGQQAYSDTESLRAPVGEALVELDRRREAATAAGREEESAATAEAGLQVQALDEAGRALLAGLMPA
;
A
#
# COMPACT_ATOMS: atom_id res chain seq x y z
N MET A 1 -1.17 -25.09 -52.65
CA MET A 1 -0.47 -23.79 -52.51
C MET A 1 -1.33 -22.89 -51.63
N ILE A 2 -1.03 -22.81 -50.33
CA ILE A 2 -1.84 -22.08 -49.35
C ILE A 2 -1.54 -20.59 -49.50
N MET A 3 -2.52 -19.83 -49.99
CA MET A 3 -2.42 -18.37 -50.17
C MET A 3 -2.71 -17.70 -48.82
N ILE A 4 -1.67 -17.38 -48.05
CA ILE A 4 -1.81 -16.67 -46.77
C ILE A 4 -2.22 -15.22 -47.07
N ARG A 5 -3.46 -14.87 -46.71
CA ARG A 5 -3.99 -13.51 -46.93
C ARG A 5 -3.21 -12.50 -46.09
N PRO A 6 -3.00 -11.26 -46.58
CA PRO A 6 -2.23 -10.22 -45.88
C PRO A 6 -2.79 -9.86 -44.50
N ARG A 7 -4.10 -10.07 -44.28
CA ARG A 7 -4.76 -9.93 -42.98
C ARG A 7 -4.25 -10.93 -41.93
N HIS A 8 -3.89 -12.15 -42.34
CA HIS A 8 -3.31 -13.15 -41.44
C HIS A 8 -1.86 -12.82 -41.10
N VAL A 9 -1.11 -12.22 -42.04
CA VAL A 9 0.26 -11.75 -41.80
C VAL A 9 0.27 -10.61 -40.78
N ALA A 10 -0.65 -9.65 -40.89
CA ALA A 10 -0.78 -8.55 -39.93
C ALA A 10 -1.19 -9.06 -38.52
N ALA A 11 -2.10 -10.04 -38.44
CA ALA A 11 -2.49 -10.64 -37.17
C ALA A 11 -1.33 -11.41 -36.49
N LEU A 12 -0.50 -12.12 -37.27
CA LEU A 12 0.67 -12.83 -36.75
C LEU A 12 1.78 -11.88 -36.27
N LEU A 13 1.98 -10.76 -36.98
CA LEU A 13 2.89 -9.69 -36.55
C LEU A 13 2.40 -9.00 -35.27
N ALA A 14 1.09 -8.77 -35.13
CA ALA A 14 0.53 -8.22 -33.91
C ALA A 14 0.74 -9.18 -32.71
N LEU A 15 0.54 -10.49 -32.90
CA LEU A 15 0.77 -11.49 -31.84
C LEU A 15 2.24 -11.55 -31.37
N SER A 16 3.19 -11.34 -32.28
CA SER A 16 4.62 -11.42 -31.93
C SER A 16 5.10 -10.21 -31.11
N VAL A 17 4.47 -9.04 -31.27
CA VAL A 17 4.76 -7.86 -30.43
C VAL A 17 4.25 -8.05 -29.00
N LEU A 18 3.18 -8.84 -28.78
CA LEU A 18 2.70 -9.15 -27.42
C LEU A 18 3.65 -10.05 -26.62
N ALA A 19 4.53 -10.83 -27.27
CA ALA A 19 5.48 -11.69 -26.60
C ALA A 19 6.70 -10.93 -26.02
N ALA A 20 6.84 -9.63 -26.31
CA ALA A 20 7.97 -8.82 -25.84
C ALA A 20 7.97 -8.56 -24.32
N CYS A 21 6.85 -8.79 -23.62
CA CYS A 21 6.79 -8.75 -22.15
C CYS A 21 7.23 -10.06 -21.48
N ALA A 22 7.47 -11.14 -22.25
CA ALA A 22 7.98 -12.39 -21.70
C ALA A 22 9.50 -12.32 -21.60
N ASP A 23 10.01 -12.34 -20.37
CA ASP A 23 11.44 -12.39 -20.10
C ASP A 23 12.04 -13.74 -20.56
N THR A 24 13.18 -13.70 -21.24
CA THR A 24 13.87 -14.87 -21.83
C THR A 24 14.72 -15.63 -20.83
N ARG A 25 14.82 -15.17 -19.57
CA ARG A 25 15.47 -15.92 -18.48
C ARG A 25 14.87 -17.34 -18.39
N SER A 26 15.72 -18.36 -18.46
CA SER A 26 15.33 -19.76 -18.26
C SER A 26 15.60 -20.18 -16.81
N GLY A 27 14.87 -21.20 -16.33
CA GLY A 27 15.01 -21.68 -14.94
C GLY A 27 13.93 -21.17 -13.98
N TYR A 28 12.79 -20.69 -14.48
CA TYR A 28 11.64 -20.40 -13.63
C TYR A 28 11.20 -21.66 -12.86
N PRO A 29 10.92 -21.55 -11.56
CA PRO A 29 10.37 -22.66 -10.80
C PRO A 29 9.00 -23.05 -11.35
N SER A 30 8.64 -24.33 -11.21
CA SER A 30 7.32 -24.81 -11.58
C SER A 30 6.24 -24.03 -10.84
N LEU A 31 5.19 -23.61 -11.57
CA LEU A 31 3.95 -23.08 -11.00
C LEU A 31 3.04 -24.20 -10.45
N ALA A 32 3.48 -25.46 -10.53
CA ALA A 32 2.77 -26.54 -9.86
C ALA A 32 2.77 -26.28 -8.34
N PRO A 33 1.64 -26.51 -7.65
CA PRO A 33 1.56 -26.35 -6.20
C PRO A 33 2.67 -27.13 -5.48
N ARG A 34 3.40 -26.46 -4.60
CA ARG A 34 4.48 -27.07 -3.83
C ARG A 34 3.89 -28.12 -2.86
N PRO A 35 4.66 -29.14 -2.43
CA PRO A 35 4.17 -30.11 -1.46
C PRO A 35 3.64 -29.47 -0.16
N VAL A 36 4.27 -28.40 0.31
CA VAL A 36 3.83 -27.63 1.50
C VAL A 36 2.50 -26.90 1.29
N GLU A 37 2.25 -26.39 0.09
CA GLU A 37 1.00 -25.70 -0.26
C GLU A 37 -0.16 -26.70 -0.41
N ARG A 38 0.11 -27.92 -0.91
CA ARG A 38 -0.92 -28.97 -1.03
C ARG A 38 -1.47 -29.43 0.32
N ALA A 39 -0.64 -29.46 1.36
CA ALA A 39 -1.08 -29.81 2.70
C ALA A 39 -2.13 -28.82 3.24
N VAL A 40 -1.98 -27.53 2.91
CA VAL A 40 -2.94 -26.48 3.27
C VAL A 40 -4.23 -26.61 2.46
N MET A 41 -4.14 -26.93 1.16
CA MET A 41 -5.30 -27.14 0.28
C MET A 41 -6.16 -28.35 0.67
N GLN A 42 -5.60 -29.31 1.39
CA GLN A 42 -6.27 -30.54 1.83
C GLN A 42 -6.71 -30.49 3.30
N ALA A 43 -6.36 -29.41 4.02
CA ALA A 43 -6.81 -29.23 5.39
C ALA A 43 -8.31 -28.91 5.40
N ASP A 44 -9.02 -29.46 6.39
CA ASP A 44 -10.39 -29.05 6.64
C ASP A 44 -10.44 -27.53 6.92
N PRO A 45 -11.47 -26.81 6.43
CA PRO A 45 -11.62 -25.40 6.70
C PRO A 45 -11.56 -25.16 8.21
N ALA A 46 -10.64 -24.32 8.64
CA ALA A 46 -10.63 -23.88 10.03
C ALA A 46 -12.02 -23.30 10.37
N PRO A 47 -12.57 -23.61 11.56
CA PRO A 47 -13.83 -23.03 11.98
C PRO A 47 -13.73 -21.51 11.85
N ALA A 48 -14.78 -20.89 11.30
CA ALA A 48 -14.83 -19.45 11.14
C ALA A 48 -14.49 -18.79 12.48
N ALA A 49 -13.46 -17.95 12.49
CA ALA A 49 -13.14 -17.17 13.66
C ALA A 49 -14.39 -16.39 14.08
N ALA A 50 -14.68 -16.38 15.38
CA ALA A 50 -15.74 -15.54 15.90
C ALA A 50 -15.51 -14.10 15.41
N PRO A 51 -16.57 -13.36 15.03
CA PRO A 51 -16.42 -11.97 14.63
C PRO A 51 -15.64 -11.23 15.72
N ALA A 52 -14.51 -10.65 15.34
CA ALA A 52 -13.71 -9.86 16.26
C ALA A 52 -14.58 -8.68 16.73
N VAL A 53 -14.94 -8.67 18.01
CA VAL A 53 -15.52 -7.48 18.63
C VAL A 53 -14.38 -6.48 18.75
N PRO A 54 -14.46 -5.30 18.10
CA PRO A 54 -13.43 -4.29 18.25
C PRO A 54 -13.23 -4.01 19.74
N ALA A 55 -11.97 -3.92 20.19
CA ALA A 55 -11.68 -3.50 21.55
C ALA A 55 -12.36 -2.14 21.80
N PRO A 56 -12.91 -1.91 23.01
CA PRO A 56 -13.44 -0.60 23.37
C PRO A 56 -12.37 0.45 23.12
N LEU A 57 -12.75 1.53 22.44
CA LEU A 57 -11.82 2.64 22.24
C LEU A 57 -11.41 3.19 23.60
N PRO A 58 -10.14 3.62 23.76
CA PRO A 58 -9.78 4.45 24.90
C PRO A 58 -10.72 5.65 24.98
N ALA A 59 -10.89 6.23 26.18
CA ALA A 59 -11.72 7.41 26.39
C ALA A 59 -11.48 8.42 25.25
N SER A 60 -12.55 8.89 24.62
CA SER A 60 -12.48 9.66 23.37
C SER A 60 -11.44 10.77 23.49
N ALA A 61 -10.32 10.63 22.80
CA ALA A 61 -9.35 11.71 22.65
C ALA A 61 -10.07 12.91 22.02
N ASP A 62 -9.70 14.13 22.37
CA ASP A 62 -10.23 15.33 21.70
C ASP A 62 -9.91 15.25 20.19
N ILE A 63 -10.82 15.73 19.32
CA ILE A 63 -10.62 15.77 17.86
C ILE A 63 -9.29 16.47 17.56
N ALA A 64 -9.01 17.57 18.27
CA ALA A 64 -7.75 18.30 18.15
C ALA A 64 -6.52 17.46 18.47
N GLN A 65 -6.60 16.56 19.46
CA GLN A 65 -5.51 15.67 19.83
C GLN A 65 -5.26 14.60 18.76
N ILE A 66 -6.32 14.07 18.15
CA ILE A 66 -6.20 13.10 17.05
C ILE A 66 -5.50 13.76 15.84
N VAL A 67 -5.90 14.98 15.49
CA VAL A 67 -5.28 15.75 14.41
C VAL A 67 -3.82 16.08 14.73
N ALA A 68 -3.52 16.52 15.95
CA ALA A 68 -2.14 16.83 16.36
C ALA A 68 -1.22 15.60 16.29
N ARG A 69 -1.72 14.42 16.68
CA ARG A 69 -0.98 13.15 16.55
C ARG A 69 -0.71 12.81 15.09
N ALA A 70 -1.68 12.98 14.20
CA ALA A 70 -1.50 12.77 12.77
C ALA A 70 -0.46 13.73 12.17
N GLN A 71 -0.51 15.01 12.54
CA GLN A 71 0.46 16.02 12.10
C GLN A 71 1.89 15.69 12.58
N ALA A 72 2.04 15.26 13.85
CA ALA A 72 3.34 14.84 14.38
C ALA A 72 3.88 13.60 13.65
N ALA A 73 3.02 12.64 13.33
CA ALA A 73 3.39 11.46 12.55
C ALA A 73 3.81 11.84 11.11
N ASP A 74 3.06 12.70 10.43
CA ASP A 74 3.43 13.21 9.10
C ASP A 74 4.78 13.95 9.13
N ALA A 75 5.03 14.77 10.14
CA ALA A 75 6.32 15.45 10.31
C ALA A 75 7.48 14.46 10.50
N ALA A 76 7.28 13.41 11.32
CA ALA A 76 8.27 12.35 11.51
C ALA A 76 8.53 11.57 10.21
N PHE A 77 7.48 11.23 9.47
CA PHE A 77 7.57 10.61 8.16
C PHE A 77 8.37 11.46 7.17
N ARG A 78 8.07 12.76 7.04
CA ARG A 78 8.80 13.68 6.15
C ARG A 78 10.28 13.78 6.52
N ALA A 79 10.59 13.85 7.81
CA ALA A 79 11.96 13.86 8.28
C ALA A 79 12.70 12.54 7.94
N ALA A 80 12.01 11.40 7.99
CA ALA A 80 12.57 10.12 7.57
C ALA A 80 12.77 10.05 6.05
N VAL A 81 11.82 10.55 5.26
CA VAL A 81 11.96 10.67 3.79
C VAL A 81 13.24 11.43 3.43
N GLU A 82 13.49 12.59 4.02
CA GLU A 82 14.69 13.37 3.69
C GLU A 82 15.98 12.63 4.03
N LYS A 83 16.01 11.86 5.12
CA LYS A 83 17.17 11.03 5.49
C LYS A 83 17.34 9.83 4.55
N ALA A 84 16.26 9.19 4.15
CA ALA A 84 16.27 7.98 3.33
C ALA A 84 16.46 8.28 1.82
N ARG A 85 16.11 9.49 1.37
CA ARG A 85 16.13 9.92 -0.03
C ARG A 85 17.41 9.54 -0.79
N PRO A 86 18.64 9.73 -0.27
CA PRO A 86 19.85 9.36 -1.00
C PRO A 86 19.97 7.86 -1.27
N LEU A 87 19.63 7.01 -0.29
CA LEU A 87 19.66 5.56 -0.44
C LEU A 87 18.60 5.08 -1.43
N ILE A 88 17.38 5.62 -1.31
CA ILE A 88 16.28 5.29 -2.23
C ILE A 88 16.67 5.69 -3.67
N LEU A 89 17.20 6.89 -3.88
CA LEU A 89 17.62 7.34 -5.21
C LEU A 89 18.81 6.54 -5.77
N ALA A 90 19.79 6.18 -4.93
CA ALA A 90 20.91 5.35 -5.36
C ALA A 90 20.47 3.96 -5.83
N SER A 91 19.43 3.38 -5.21
CA SER A 91 18.92 2.06 -5.61
C SER A 91 18.32 2.04 -7.01
N ARG A 92 17.87 3.20 -7.53
CA ARG A 92 17.21 3.31 -8.85
C ARG A 92 18.13 2.96 -10.02
N THR A 93 19.43 3.19 -9.88
CA THR A 93 20.42 2.89 -10.91
C THR A 93 21.31 1.70 -10.54
N ALA A 94 21.10 1.13 -9.35
CA ALA A 94 21.84 -0.02 -8.86
C ALA A 94 21.32 -1.31 -9.54
N PRO A 95 22.21 -2.28 -9.85
CA PRO A 95 21.77 -3.60 -10.30
C PRO A 95 20.85 -4.25 -9.26
N GLU A 96 19.77 -4.87 -9.71
CA GLU A 96 18.85 -5.63 -8.85
C GLU A 96 19.63 -6.66 -8.01
N GLY A 97 19.33 -6.74 -6.72
CA GLY A 97 20.01 -7.63 -5.78
C GLY A 97 21.40 -7.18 -5.31
N SER A 98 21.94 -6.06 -5.81
CA SER A 98 23.14 -5.46 -5.24
C SER A 98 22.89 -4.86 -3.85
N GLU A 99 23.94 -4.66 -3.06
CA GLU A 99 23.82 -4.04 -1.73
C GLU A 99 23.17 -2.65 -1.78
N ALA A 100 23.50 -1.84 -2.78
CA ALA A 100 22.89 -0.51 -2.96
C ALA A 100 21.40 -0.61 -3.31
N TRP A 101 21.00 -1.63 -4.07
CA TRP A 101 19.59 -1.89 -4.37
C TRP A 101 18.83 -2.29 -3.10
N VAL A 102 19.34 -3.30 -2.36
CA VAL A 102 18.73 -3.78 -1.12
C VAL A 102 18.61 -2.65 -0.08
N ALA A 103 19.67 -1.86 0.10
CA ALA A 103 19.68 -0.76 1.06
C ALA A 103 18.62 0.31 0.75
N GLY A 104 18.40 0.65 -0.53
CA GLY A 104 17.36 1.61 -0.89
C GLY A 104 15.94 1.05 -0.78
N GLN A 105 15.72 -0.23 -1.09
CA GLN A 105 14.42 -0.88 -0.86
C GLN A 105 14.07 -0.94 0.63
N GLN A 106 15.03 -1.31 1.49
CA GLN A 106 14.83 -1.30 2.94
C GLN A 106 14.52 0.12 3.45
N ALA A 107 15.31 1.12 3.03
CA ALA A 107 15.09 2.51 3.40
C ALA A 107 13.71 3.03 2.96
N TYR A 108 13.21 2.58 1.79
CA TYR A 108 11.87 2.88 1.32
C TYR A 108 10.80 2.27 2.23
N SER A 109 10.88 0.97 2.52
CA SER A 109 9.90 0.26 3.37
C SER A 109 9.89 0.77 4.81
N ASP A 110 11.05 1.08 5.37
CA ASP A 110 11.16 1.67 6.71
C ASP A 110 10.46 3.04 6.77
N THR A 111 10.65 3.84 5.71
CA THR A 111 10.02 5.16 5.60
C THR A 111 8.50 5.05 5.38
N GLU A 112 8.04 4.10 4.56
CA GLU A 112 6.61 3.84 4.35
C GLU A 112 5.89 3.49 5.65
N SER A 113 6.52 2.65 6.47
CA SER A 113 5.96 2.16 7.73
C SER A 113 5.62 3.29 8.71
N LEU A 114 6.34 4.42 8.64
CA LEU A 114 6.10 5.59 9.48
C LEU A 114 4.79 6.33 9.16
N ARG A 115 4.09 5.97 8.08
CA ARG A 115 2.77 6.53 7.74
C ARG A 115 1.61 5.85 8.46
N ALA A 116 1.83 4.69 9.07
CA ALA A 116 0.77 3.94 9.76
C ALA A 116 0.00 4.78 10.80
N PRO A 117 0.64 5.62 11.65
CA PRO A 117 -0.09 6.40 12.65
C PRO A 117 -1.04 7.45 12.08
N VAL A 118 -0.81 7.95 10.85
CA VAL A 118 -1.76 8.84 10.15
C VAL A 118 -3.02 8.06 9.76
N GLY A 119 -2.84 6.85 9.22
CA GLY A 119 -3.96 5.94 8.91
C GLY A 119 -4.76 5.54 10.15
N GLU A 120 -4.09 5.27 11.27
CA GLU A 120 -4.75 5.00 12.55
C GLU A 120 -5.57 6.20 13.05
N ALA A 121 -5.11 7.43 12.82
CA ALA A 121 -5.87 8.63 13.16
C ALA A 121 -7.14 8.76 12.31
N LEU A 122 -7.09 8.41 11.02
CA LEU A 122 -8.27 8.37 10.15
C LEU A 122 -9.31 7.35 10.64
N VAL A 123 -8.87 6.14 10.99
CA VAL A 123 -9.77 5.10 11.52
C VAL A 123 -10.43 5.55 12.83
N GLU A 124 -9.68 6.25 13.68
CA GLU A 124 -10.24 6.79 14.92
C GLU A 124 -11.29 7.88 14.67
N LEU A 125 -11.02 8.81 13.75
CA LEU A 125 -11.97 9.86 13.36
C LEU A 125 -13.24 9.26 12.75
N ASP A 126 -13.11 8.22 11.91
CA ASP A 126 -14.26 7.56 11.29
C ASP A 126 -15.18 6.91 12.35
N ARG A 127 -14.61 6.12 13.27
CA ARG A 127 -15.39 5.53 14.38
C ARG A 127 -16.06 6.58 15.26
N ARG A 128 -15.41 7.71 15.50
CA ARG A 128 -16.00 8.81 16.26
C ARG A 128 -17.16 9.46 15.51
N ARG A 129 -17.05 9.64 14.20
CA ARG A 129 -18.12 10.18 13.36
C ARG A 129 -19.34 9.28 13.36
N GLU A 130 -19.13 7.96 13.25
CA GLU A 130 -20.19 6.96 13.35
C GLU A 130 -20.89 7.04 14.71
N ALA A 131 -20.13 7.11 15.81
CA ALA A 131 -20.67 7.23 17.16
C ALA A 131 -21.42 8.56 17.39
N ALA A 132 -20.97 9.67 16.81
CA ALA A 132 -21.66 10.96 16.88
C ALA A 132 -22.99 10.91 16.11
N THR A 133 -22.98 10.36 14.89
CA THR A 133 -24.16 10.17 14.05
C THR A 133 -25.20 9.28 14.74
N ALA A 134 -24.79 8.14 15.29
CA ALA A 134 -25.68 7.23 16.00
C ALA A 134 -26.33 7.86 17.24
N ALA A 135 -25.65 8.84 17.86
CA ALA A 135 -26.14 9.58 19.02
C ALA A 135 -26.92 10.87 18.66
N GLY A 136 -27.10 11.19 17.36
CA GLY A 136 -27.74 12.44 16.92
C GLY A 136 -26.94 13.71 17.25
N ARG A 137 -25.62 13.59 17.45
CA ARG A 137 -24.71 14.72 17.73
C ARG A 137 -24.16 15.29 16.43
N GLU A 138 -25.00 16.02 15.69
CA GLU A 138 -24.69 16.53 14.35
C GLU A 138 -23.46 17.45 14.31
N GLU A 139 -23.33 18.36 15.28
CA GLU A 139 -22.17 19.28 15.35
C GLU A 139 -20.84 18.52 15.53
N GLU A 140 -20.82 17.49 16.36
CA GLU A 140 -19.63 16.66 16.56
C GLU A 140 -19.34 15.80 15.33
N SER A 141 -20.37 15.28 14.66
CA SER A 141 -20.21 14.52 13.42
C SER A 141 -19.60 15.40 12.32
N ALA A 142 -20.08 16.64 12.17
CA ALA A 142 -19.53 17.62 11.24
C ALA A 142 -18.09 18.00 11.56
N ALA A 143 -17.78 18.31 12.82
CA ALA A 143 -16.41 18.64 13.25
C ALA A 143 -15.45 17.47 13.04
N THR A 144 -15.90 16.23 13.28
CA THR A 144 -15.09 15.03 13.07
C THR A 144 -14.85 14.77 11.57
N ALA A 145 -15.86 15.04 10.72
CA ALA A 145 -15.71 14.94 9.27
C ALA A 145 -14.69 15.96 8.72
N GLU A 146 -14.73 17.20 9.22
CA GLU A 146 -13.76 18.23 8.84
C GLU A 146 -12.32 17.84 9.23
N ALA A 147 -12.13 17.35 10.46
CA ALA A 147 -10.85 16.82 10.91
C ALA A 147 -10.39 15.63 10.05
N GLY A 148 -11.32 14.75 9.65
CA GLY A 148 -11.05 13.65 8.73
C GLY A 148 -10.44 14.11 7.41
N LEU A 149 -11.01 15.15 6.79
CA LEU A 149 -10.49 15.74 5.54
C LEU A 149 -9.07 16.30 5.72
N GLN A 150 -8.79 16.96 6.85
CA GLN A 150 -7.46 17.48 7.14
C GLN A 150 -6.42 16.36 7.23
N VAL A 151 -6.73 15.29 7.96
CA VAL A 151 -5.81 14.14 8.11
C VAL A 151 -5.68 13.36 6.80
N GLN A 152 -6.75 13.25 6.00
CA GLN A 152 -6.72 12.60 4.69
C GLN A 152 -5.74 13.31 3.74
N ALA A 153 -5.73 14.64 3.75
CA ALA A 153 -4.78 15.42 2.96
C ALA A 153 -3.32 15.13 3.34
N LEU A 154 -3.03 14.87 4.63
CA LEU A 154 -1.69 14.44 5.07
C LEU A 154 -1.33 13.06 4.51
N ASP A 155 -2.25 12.09 4.61
CA ASP A 155 -2.01 10.73 4.09
C ASP A 155 -1.75 10.74 2.58
N GLU A 156 -2.59 11.45 1.82
CA GLU A 156 -2.47 11.58 0.36
C GLU A 156 -1.16 12.27 -0.04
N ALA A 157 -0.80 13.37 0.63
CA ALA A 157 0.48 14.04 0.39
C ALA A 157 1.68 13.12 0.71
N GLY A 158 1.57 12.30 1.75
CA GLY A 158 2.59 11.30 2.10
C GLY A 158 2.73 10.18 1.07
N ARG A 159 1.60 9.67 0.53
CA ARG A 159 1.58 8.71 -0.58
C ARG A 159 2.27 9.27 -1.81
N ALA A 160 1.86 10.49 -2.20
CA ALA A 160 2.40 11.15 -3.39
C ALA A 160 3.91 11.40 -3.27
N LEU A 161 4.37 11.85 -2.09
CA LEU A 161 5.79 12.06 -1.83
C LEU A 161 6.60 10.77 -2.01
N LEU A 162 6.13 9.66 -1.41
CA LEU A 162 6.83 8.38 -1.45
C LEU A 162 6.79 7.77 -2.86
N ALA A 163 5.64 7.82 -3.53
CA ALA A 163 5.49 7.38 -4.92
C ALA A 163 6.40 8.15 -5.88
N GLY A 164 6.69 9.42 -5.61
CA GLY A 164 7.65 10.20 -6.40
C GLY A 164 9.12 9.75 -6.27
N LEU A 165 9.44 8.88 -5.30
CA LEU A 165 10.80 8.39 -5.06
C LEU A 165 11.11 7.07 -5.78
N MET A 166 10.10 6.22 -6.01
CA MET A 166 10.24 4.95 -6.73
C MET A 166 9.78 5.11 -8.18
N PRO A 167 10.58 4.71 -9.19
CA PRO A 167 10.09 4.67 -10.57
C PRO A 167 9.04 3.57 -10.76
N ALA A 168 8.11 3.81 -11.69
CA ALA A 168 7.14 2.84 -12.18
C ALA A 168 7.81 1.68 -12.94
#